data_AF-A0A072ND97-F1
#
_entry.id   AF-A0A072ND97-F1
#
_cell.length_a   1.000
_cell.length_b   1.000
_cell.length_c   1.000
_cell.angle_alpha   90.00
_cell.angle_beta   90.00
_cell.angle_gamma   90.00
#
_symmetry.space_group_name_H-M   'P 1'
#
loop_
_entity.id
_entity.type
_entity.pdbx_description
1 polymer ?
#
loop_
_entity_poly.entity_id
_entity_poly.type
_entity_poly.pdbx_seq_one_letter_code
_entity_poly.pdbx_strand_id
1 'polypeptide(L)' 'MSNRNLAQLLTLAGAASILGSIVIWASQGGQSKNAEERAHGERFGIFVGLWAPTLFILANRAAAQARREA' A
#
# COMPACT_ATOMS: atom_id res chain seq x y z
N MET A 1 -13.99 7.60 -14.86
CA MET A 1 -13.57 6.26 -14.37
C MET A 1 -14.72 5.70 -13.54
N SER A 2 -15.21 4.47 -13.80
CA SER A 2 -16.32 3.90 -13.00
C SER A 2 -15.89 3.61 -11.56
N ASN A 3 -16.81 3.77 -10.61
CA ASN A 3 -16.60 3.42 -9.19
C ASN A 3 -16.14 1.97 -9.00
N ARG A 4 -16.54 1.07 -9.90
CA ARG A 4 -16.09 -0.33 -9.90
C ARG A 4 -14.61 -0.49 -10.27
N ASN A 5 -14.15 0.24 -11.28
CA ASN A 5 -12.75 0.25 -11.70
C ASN A 5 -11.86 0.89 -10.61
N LEU A 6 -12.36 1.95 -9.96
CA LEU A 6 -11.66 2.58 -8.83
C LEU A 6 -11.50 1.62 -7.66
N ALA A 7 -12.55 0.87 -7.30
CA ALA A 7 -12.48 -0.13 -6.23
C ALA A 7 -11.44 -1.21 -6.52
N GLN A 8 -11.37 -1.71 -7.76
CA GLN A 8 -10.37 -2.69 -8.17
C GLN A 8 -8.95 -2.12 -8.09
N LEU A 9 -8.73 -0.92 -8.61
CA LEU A 9 -7.43 -0.25 -8.58
C LEU A 9 -6.94 -0.04 -7.14
N LEU A 10 -7.79 0.46 -6.25
CA LEU A 10 -7.45 0.69 -4.85
C LEU A 10 -7.18 -0.61 -4.09
N THR A 11 -7.89 -1.68 -4.42
CA THR A 11 -7.63 -3.02 -3.85
C THR A 11 -6.24 -3.52 -4.27
N LEU A 12 -5.92 -3.43 -5.56
CA LEU A 12 -4.60 -3.82 -6.07
C LEU A 12 -3.50 -2.93 -5.50
N ALA A 13 -3.73 -1.63 -5.38
CA ALA A 13 -2.79 -0.70 -4.78
C ALA A 13 -2.54 -1.01 -3.30
N GLY A 14 -3.58 -1.39 -2.54
CA GLY A 14 -3.44 -1.82 -1.14
C GLY A 14 -2.58 -3.08 -1.01
N ALA A 15 -2.80 -4.09 -1.85
CA ALA A 15 -1.97 -5.28 -1.89
C ALA A 15 -0.52 -4.97 -2.33
N ALA A 16 -0.35 -4.10 -3.34
CA ALA A 16 0.96 -3.65 -3.80
C ALA A 16 1.71 -2.85 -2.73
N SER A 17 1.01 -2.07 -1.89
CA SER A 17 1.61 -1.34 -0.76
C SER A 17 2.19 -2.28 0.29
N ILE A 18 1.51 -3.39 0.60
CA ILE A 18 2.04 -4.43 1.50
C ILE A 18 3.30 -5.05 0.90
N LEU A 19 3.23 -5.50 -0.36
CA LEU A 19 4.38 -6.12 -1.03
C LEU A 19 5.56 -5.15 -1.14
N GLY A 20 5.30 -3.90 -1.51
CA GLY A 20 6.30 -2.85 -1.60
C GLY A 20 6.98 -2.59 -0.26
N SER A 21 6.22 -2.55 0.84
CA SER A 21 6.75 -2.41 2.21
C SER A 21 7.74 -3.53 2.54
N ILE A 22 7.38 -4.78 2.27
CA ILE A 22 8.23 -5.96 2.50
C ILE A 22 9.49 -5.89 1.65
N VAL A 23 9.37 -5.55 0.37
CA VAL A 23 10.51 -5.44 -0.56
C VAL A 23 11.48 -4.34 -0.12
N ILE A 24 10.98 -3.18 0.30
CA ILE A 24 11.80 -2.07 0.80
C ILE A 24 12.55 -2.51 2.06
N TRP A 25 11.85 -3.11 3.01
CA TRP A 25 12.48 -3.61 4.22
C TRP A 25 13.54 -4.68 3.90
N ALA A 26 13.23 -5.66 3.07
CA ALA A 26 14.14 -6.74 2.71
C ALA A 26 15.39 -6.26 1.95
N SER A 27 15.25 -5.24 1.08
CA SER A 27 16.36 -4.72 0.27
C SER A 27 17.21 -3.66 0.98
N GLN A 28 16.58 -2.73 1.71
CA GLN A 28 17.26 -1.56 2.29
C GLN A 28 17.32 -1.64 3.82
N GLY A 29 16.22 -2.03 4.46
CA GLY A 29 16.14 -2.12 5.93
C GLY A 29 16.84 -3.34 6.54
N GLY A 30 17.03 -4.43 5.78
CA GLY A 30 17.59 -5.68 6.28
C GLY A 30 19.00 -6.02 5.78
N GLN A 31 19.50 -5.31 4.76
CA GLN A 31 20.77 -5.66 4.07
C GLN A 31 21.81 -4.53 4.05
N SER A 32 21.44 -3.30 4.42
CA SER A 32 22.40 -2.18 4.43
C SER A 32 23.44 -2.31 5.53
N LYS A 33 24.72 -2.15 5.15
CA LYS A 33 25.87 -2.15 6.06
C LYS A 33 26.02 -0.85 6.85
N ASN A 34 25.44 0.24 6.34
CA ASN A 34 25.39 1.53 7.01
C ASN A 34 24.13 1.61 7.90
N ALA A 35 24.30 1.97 9.17
CA ALA A 35 23.22 2.07 10.15
C ALA A 35 22.18 3.15 9.78
N GLU A 36 22.61 4.26 9.18
CA GLU A 36 21.69 5.33 8.78
C GLU A 36 20.80 4.90 7.62
N GLU A 37 21.38 4.30 6.58
CA GLU A 37 20.65 3.78 5.42
C GLU A 37 19.66 2.69 5.83
N ARG A 38 20.08 1.81 6.75
CA ARG A 38 19.22 0.77 7.31
C ARG A 38 18.00 1.36 8.01
N ALA A 39 18.21 2.32 8.91
CA ALA A 39 17.13 3.00 9.62
C ALA A 39 16.19 3.76 8.66
N HIS A 40 16.73 4.34 7.58
CA HIS A 40 15.94 5.01 6.57
C HIS A 40 15.04 4.02 5.80
N GLY A 41 15.59 2.88 5.37
CA GLY A 41 14.86 1.81 4.69
C GLY A 41 13.76 1.20 5.57
N GLU A 42 14.04 0.96 6.85
CA GLU A 42 13.04 0.48 7.81
C GLU A 42 11.86 1.45 7.96
N ARG A 43 12.15 2.76 8.15
CA ARG A 43 11.11 3.80 8.29
C ARG A 43 10.29 3.97 7.02
N PHE A 44 10.95 3.96 5.86
CA PHE A 44 10.25 4.09 4.57
C PHE A 44 9.36 2.87 4.30
N GLY A 45 9.84 1.66 4.60
CA GLY A 45 9.06 0.43 4.51
C GLY A 45 7.78 0.50 5.35
N ILE A 46 7.90 0.92 6.62
CA ILE A 46 6.73 1.10 7.50
C ILE A 46 5.75 2.13 6.91
N PHE A 47 6.25 3.28 6.47
CA PHE A 47 5.41 4.34 5.90
C PHE A 47 4.62 3.85 4.67
N VAL A 48 5.27 3.12 3.75
CA VAL A 48 4.61 2.53 2.58
C VAL A 48 3.58 1.48 2.99
N GLY A 49 3.88 0.66 4.01
CA GLY A 49 2.95 -0.35 4.51
C GLY A 49 1.69 0.23 5.16
N LEU A 50 1.80 1.41 5.78
CA LEU A 50 0.68 2.13 6.40
C LEU A 50 -0.35 2.67 5.39
N TRP A 51 -0.04 2.69 4.09
CA TRP A 51 -1.01 3.08 3.07
C TRP A 51 -2.05 2.00 2.79
N ALA A 52 -1.74 0.72 3.01
CA ALA A 52 -2.62 -0.39 2.68
C ALA A 52 -4.01 -0.30 3.36
N PRO A 53 -4.14 -0.04 4.68
CA PRO A 53 -5.44 0.13 5.33
C PRO A 53 -6.27 1.25 4.69
N THR A 54 -5.66 2.40 4.41
CA THR A 54 -6.33 3.53 3.77
C THR A 54 -6.84 3.17 2.38
N LEU A 55 -6.01 2.52 1.58
CA LEU A 55 -6.37 2.08 0.22
C LEU A 55 -7.52 1.07 0.24
N PHE A 56 -7.50 0.09 1.16
CA PHE A 56 -8.60 -0.86 1.29
C PHE A 56 -9.90 -0.22 1.79
N ILE A 57 -9.84 0.73 2.72
CA ILE A 57 -11.02 1.49 3.17
C ILE A 57 -11.62 2.26 1.99
N LEU A 58 -10.80 2.95 1.19
CA LEU A 58 -11.26 3.67 0.02
C LEU A 58 -11.83 2.72 -1.05
N ALA A 59 -11.20 1.56 -1.25
CA ALA A 59 -11.69 0.53 -2.17
C ALA A 59 -13.10 0.06 -1.79
N ASN A 60 -13.33 -0.20 -0.50
CA ASN A 60 -14.63 -0.63 0.00
C ASN A 60 -15.70 0.47 -0.18
N ARG A 61 -15.34 1.74 0.06
CA ARG A 61 -16.26 2.88 -0.17
C ARG A 61 -16.62 3.02 -1.64
N ALA A 62 -15.64 2.95 -2.56
CA ALA A 62 -15.88 3.00 -4.00
C ALA A 62 -16.76 1.83 -4.46
N ALA A 63 -16.52 0.62 -3.94
CA ALA A 63 -17.35 -0.54 -4.23
C ALA A 63 -18.80 -0.36 -3.72
N ALA A 64 -18.98 0.25 -2.54
CA ALA A 64 -20.30 0.54 -2.00
C ALA A 64 -21.06 1.58 -2.84
N GLN A 65 -20.38 2.59 -3.38
CA GLN A 65 -20.97 3.56 -4.29
C GLN A 65 -21.40 2.91 -5.60
N ALA A 66 -20.54 2.07 -6.20
CA ALA A 66 -20.86 1.34 -7.42
C ALA A 66 -22.11 0.45 -7.28
N ARG A 67 -22.36 -0.10 -6.09
CA ARG A 67 -23.58 -0.89 -5.79
C ARG A 67 -24.84 -0.06 -5.63
N ARG A 68 -24.72 1.22 -5.27
CA ARG A 68 -25.88 2.13 -5.12
C ARG A 68 -26.34 2.73 -6.44
N GLU A 69 -25.44 2.75 -7.43
CA GLU A 69 -25.68 3.30 -8.76
C GLU A 69 -26.15 2.24 -9.78
N ALA A 70 -26.23 0.97 -9.37
CA ALA A 70 -26.63 -0.18 -10.18
C ALA A 70 -28.07 -0.61 -9.84
#